data_AF-A0AAD3RM64-F1
#
_entry.id   AF-A0AAD3RM64-F1
#
_cell.length_a   1.000
_cell.length_b   1.000
_cell.length_c   1.000
_cell.angle_alpha   90.00
_cell.angle_beta   90.00
_cell.angle_gamma   90.00
#
_symmetry.space_group_name_H-M   'P 1'
#
loop_
_entity.id
_entity.type
_entity.pdbx_description
1 polymer ?
#
loop_
_entity_poly.entity_id
_entity_poly.type
_entity_poly.pdbx_seq_one_letter_code
_entity_poly.pdbx_strand_id
1 'polypeptide(L)'
;VIVEAATRTAAMAQAAPVRNGKETIVLLTTRERGTNLIGTCSSAQTEAIPQLQPETSVSCHLSFTSDVVDFPANDVFKTHISFDPSIGLYTCSMTLQPMSDQRTRVLSMSMTNLLVKAGLGQELKEAKSDGST
;
A
#
# COMPACT_ATOMS: atom_id res chain seq x y z
N VAL A 1 -4.22 3.70 10.92
CA VAL A 1 -4.05 3.49 9.46
C VAL A 1 -5.42 3.19 8.90
N ILE A 2 -5.88 3.96 7.94
CA ILE A 2 -7.15 3.76 7.23
C ILE A 2 -6.79 3.20 5.85
N VAL A 3 -7.55 2.23 5.33
CA VAL A 3 -7.29 1.62 4.01
C VAL A 3 -8.49 1.87 3.11
N GLU A 4 -8.27 2.47 1.94
CA GLU A 4 -9.28 2.75 0.91
C GLU A 4 -8.93 2.03 -0.41
N ALA A 5 -9.96 1.49 -1.07
CA ALA A 5 -9.86 0.78 -2.35
C ALA A 5 -10.48 1.59 -3.50
N ALA A 6 -9.83 1.62 -4.66
CA ALA A 6 -10.37 2.28 -5.86
C ALA A 6 -11.55 1.50 -6.45
N THR A 7 -12.59 2.20 -6.89
CA THR A 7 -13.98 1.72 -7.10
C THR A 7 -14.20 0.66 -8.20
N ARG A 8 -13.15 0.15 -8.86
CA ARG A 8 -13.22 -1.00 -9.79
C ARG A 8 -12.34 -2.18 -9.39
N THR A 9 -11.44 -1.97 -8.44
CA THR A 9 -10.69 -3.03 -7.79
C THR A 9 -11.36 -3.28 -6.44
N ALA A 10 -11.97 -4.44 -6.25
CA ALA A 10 -12.28 -4.90 -4.91
C ALA A 10 -10.94 -5.26 -4.24
N ALA A 11 -10.15 -4.25 -3.87
CA ALA A 11 -9.09 -4.41 -2.90
C ALA A 11 -9.79 -4.63 -1.56
N MET A 12 -10.27 -5.85 -1.35
CA MET A 12 -10.49 -6.36 -0.01
C MET A 12 -9.10 -6.49 0.61
N ALA A 13 -8.51 -5.36 1.01
CA ALA A 13 -7.46 -5.40 1.99
C ALA A 13 -8.03 -6.19 3.16
N GLN A 14 -7.41 -7.32 3.50
CA GLN A 14 -7.64 -7.86 4.83
C GLN A 14 -7.13 -6.77 5.77
N ALA A 15 -8.07 -6.00 6.33
CA ALA A 15 -7.86 -4.68 6.91
C ALA A 15 -7.17 -4.73 8.29
N ALA A 16 -6.29 -5.70 8.50
CA ALA A 16 -5.48 -5.84 9.70
C ALA A 16 -4.04 -5.43 9.36
N PRO A 17 -3.63 -4.18 9.60
CA PRO A 17 -2.23 -3.81 9.53
C PRO A 17 -1.41 -4.71 10.46
N VAL A 18 -0.51 -5.51 9.89
CA VAL A 18 0.42 -6.33 10.67
C VAL A 18 1.63 -5.46 11.02
N ARG A 19 1.99 -5.43 12.31
CA ARG A 19 3.20 -4.74 12.78
C ARG A 19 4.32 -5.74 12.94
N ASN A 20 5.39 -5.56 12.18
CA ASN A 20 6.63 -6.32 12.37
C ASN A 20 7.77 -5.35 12.70
N GLY A 21 8.12 -5.23 13.98
CA GLY A 21 9.11 -4.26 14.45
C GLY A 21 8.72 -2.81 14.12
N LYS A 22 9.48 -2.14 13.24
CA LYS A 22 9.26 -0.75 12.77
C LYS A 22 8.45 -0.65 11.46
N GLU A 23 7.99 -1.78 10.93
CA GLU A 23 7.30 -1.87 9.66
C GLU A 23 5.80 -2.16 9.87
N THR A 24 4.96 -1.46 9.12
CA THR A 24 3.53 -1.73 9.02
C THR A 24 3.23 -2.32 7.65
N ILE A 25 2.54 -3.47 7.60
CA ILE A 25 2.26 -4.19 6.36
C ILE A 25 0.75 -4.22 6.12
N VAL A 26 0.33 -3.85 4.91
CA VAL A 26 -1.02 -4.02 4.40
C VAL A 26 -1.02 -5.14 3.36
N LEU A 27 -1.88 -6.13 3.54
CA LEU A 27 -2.07 -7.21 2.58
C LEU A 27 -3.09 -6.82 1.52
N LEU A 28 -2.77 -7.10 0.27
CA LEU A 28 -3.53 -6.65 -0.90
C LEU A 28 -3.88 -7.83 -1.80
N THR A 29 -5.12 -7.84 -2.28
CA THR A 29 -5.61 -8.73 -3.33
C THR A 29 -6.25 -7.89 -4.43
N THR A 30 -6.02 -8.24 -5.68
CA THR A 30 -6.69 -7.62 -6.84
C THR A 30 -7.99 -8.36 -7.19
N ARG A 31 -8.30 -9.45 -6.50
CA ARG A 31 -9.52 -10.24 -6.67
C ARG A 31 -10.55 -9.88 -5.61
N GLU A 32 -11.81 -9.94 -6.00
CA GLU A 32 -12.95 -9.74 -5.08
C GLU A 32 -12.91 -10.70 -3.89
N ARG A 33 -12.48 -11.95 -4.11
CA ARG A 33 -12.36 -12.97 -3.08
C ARG A 33 -11.10 -13.82 -3.27
N GLY A 34 -10.50 -14.21 -2.14
CA GLY A 34 -9.34 -15.08 -2.09
C GLY A 34 -8.03 -14.39 -2.42
N THR A 35 -7.03 -15.20 -2.79
CA THR A 35 -5.66 -14.77 -3.10
C THR A 35 -5.47 -14.61 -4.61
N ASN A 36 -4.40 -13.94 -5.01
CA ASN A 36 -4.08 -13.69 -6.43
C ASN A 36 -3.53 -14.94 -7.14
N LEU A 37 -3.29 -16.03 -6.42
CA LEU A 37 -2.93 -17.33 -6.99
C LEU A 37 -4.16 -18.24 -7.02
N ILE A 38 -4.26 -19.05 -8.08
CA ILE A 38 -5.34 -20.04 -8.23
C ILE A 38 -4.72 -21.42 -8.11
N GLY A 39 -5.15 -22.18 -7.10
CA GLY A 39 -4.56 -23.47 -6.77
C GLY A 39 -3.18 -23.34 -6.12
N THR A 40 -2.39 -24.41 -6.20
CA THR A 40 -1.04 -24.47 -5.64
C THR A 40 0.00 -24.31 -6.74
N CYS A 41 1.00 -23.45 -6.54
CA CYS A 41 2.14 -23.35 -7.43
C CYS A 41 3.12 -24.51 -7.20
N SER A 42 3.66 -25.08 -8.28
CA SER A 42 4.83 -25.96 -8.20
C SER A 42 6.10 -25.16 -7.84
N SER A 43 7.17 -25.83 -7.39
CA SER A 43 8.43 -25.14 -7.08
C SER A 43 8.96 -24.32 -8.25
N ALA A 44 8.90 -24.87 -9.47
CA ALA A 44 9.32 -24.17 -10.68
C ALA A 44 8.45 -22.93 -10.97
N GLN A 45 7.14 -23.00 -10.69
CA GLN A 45 6.26 -21.82 -10.84
C GLN A 45 6.58 -20.76 -9.79
N THR A 46 6.79 -21.15 -8.53
CA THR A 46 7.15 -20.24 -7.44
C THR A 46 8.47 -19.51 -7.71
N GLU A 47 9.47 -20.20 -8.25
CA GLU A 47 10.76 -19.62 -8.63
C GLU A 47 10.67 -18.66 -9.83
N ALA A 48 9.69 -18.86 -10.72
CA ALA A 48 9.48 -18.00 -11.88
C ALA A 48 8.72 -16.70 -11.54
N ILE A 49 7.90 -16.68 -10.49
CA ILE A 49 7.06 -15.53 -10.12
C ILE A 49 7.85 -14.21 -9.97
N PRO A 50 8.99 -14.15 -9.25
CA PRO A 50 9.77 -12.91 -9.14
C PRO A 50 10.25 -12.35 -10.48
N GLN A 51 10.45 -13.21 -11.48
CA GLN A 51 10.88 -12.79 -12.82
C GLN A 51 9.77 -12.07 -13.60
N LEU A 52 8.51 -12.23 -13.19
CA LEU A 52 7.36 -11.55 -13.78
C LEU A 52 7.12 -10.16 -13.19
N GLN A 53 7.84 -9.79 -12.12
CA GLN A 53 7.72 -8.50 -11.42
C GLN A 53 6.26 -8.13 -11.08
N PRO A 54 5.50 -9.03 -10.43
CA PRO A 54 4.09 -8.81 -10.11
C PRO A 54 3.83 -7.50 -9.36
N GLU A 55 4.78 -7.05 -8.53
CA GLU A 55 4.73 -5.80 -7.77
C GLU A 55 4.49 -4.56 -8.63
N THR A 56 4.81 -4.61 -9.93
CA THR A 56 4.56 -3.50 -10.87
C THR A 56 3.09 -3.35 -11.25
N SER A 57 2.27 -4.37 -11.00
CA SER A 57 0.84 -4.41 -11.34
C SER A 57 -0.04 -3.65 -10.35
N VAL A 58 0.50 -3.31 -9.18
CA VAL A 58 -0.23 -2.62 -8.11
C VAL A 58 0.53 -1.38 -7.66
N SER A 59 -0.20 -0.44 -7.08
CA SER A 59 0.31 0.80 -6.51
C SER A 59 -0.25 0.98 -5.10
N CYS A 60 0.51 1.67 -4.26
CA CYS A 60 0.16 1.94 -2.88
C CYS A 60 0.55 3.39 -2.57
N HIS A 61 -0.46 4.24 -2.40
CA HIS A 61 -0.31 5.66 -2.17
C HIS A 61 -0.65 6.01 -0.73
N LEU A 62 0.19 6.83 -0.12
CA LEU A 62 0.04 7.26 1.25
C LEU A 62 -0.43 8.71 1.31
N SER A 63 -1.31 9.00 2.26
CA SER A 63 -1.73 10.36 2.57
C SER A 63 -2.04 10.50 4.06
N PHE A 64 -1.93 11.70 4.58
CA PHE A 64 -2.42 12.01 5.92
C PHE A 64 -3.88 12.43 5.84
N THR A 65 -4.68 12.05 6.84
CA THR A 65 -6.10 12.46 6.89
C THR A 65 -6.27 13.91 7.33
N SER A 66 -5.26 14.48 7.98
CA SER A 66 -5.22 15.87 8.42
C SER A 66 -4.52 16.75 7.37
N ASP A 67 -5.16 17.86 7.03
CA ASP A 67 -4.63 18.93 6.17
C ASP A 67 -3.62 19.85 6.89
N VAL A 68 -3.54 19.74 8.22
CA VAL A 68 -2.55 20.46 9.06
C VAL A 68 -1.12 19.97 8.79
N VAL A 69 -0.96 18.76 8.23
CA VAL A 69 0.34 18.22 7.86
C VAL A 69 0.72 18.71 6.46
N ASP A 70 1.68 19.62 6.39
CA ASP A 70 2.10 20.35 5.18
C ASP A 70 3.19 19.62 4.36
N PHE A 71 3.54 18.39 4.74
CA PHE A 71 4.49 17.53 4.01
C PHE A 71 3.83 16.21 3.60
N PRO A 72 4.26 15.61 2.48
CA PRO A 72 3.66 14.38 1.99
C PRO A 72 3.98 13.21 2.92
N ALA A 73 3.08 12.22 2.98
CA ALA A 73 3.31 11.01 3.77
C ALA A 73 4.56 10.23 3.33
N ASN A 74 4.96 10.35 2.06
CA ASN A 74 6.17 9.74 1.51
C ASN A 74 7.48 10.37 2.02
N ASP A 75 7.44 11.56 2.63
CA ASP A 75 8.59 12.16 3.34
C ASP A 75 8.81 11.54 4.73
N VAL A 76 7.83 10.76 5.21
CA VAL A 76 7.80 10.15 6.54
C VAL A 76 7.90 8.64 6.43
N PHE A 77 7.24 8.06 5.42
CA PHE A 77 7.14 6.63 5.23
C PHE A 77 7.70 6.23 3.87
N LYS A 78 8.59 5.24 3.87
CA LYS A 78 8.97 4.53 2.66
C LYS A 78 7.98 3.40 2.41
N THR A 79 7.40 3.35 1.22
CA THR A 79 6.58 2.23 0.77
C THR A 79 7.40 1.23 -0.03
N HIS A 80 7.17 -0.05 0.18
CA HIS A 80 7.65 -1.12 -0.70
C HIS A 80 6.49 -2.05 -1.05
N ILE A 81 6.38 -2.38 -2.33
CA ILE A 81 5.39 -3.33 -2.82
C ILE A 81 6.12 -4.61 -3.15
N SER A 82 5.59 -5.74 -2.68
CA SER A 82 6.08 -7.06 -3.03
C SER A 82 4.91 -8.01 -3.27
N PHE A 83 5.21 -9.18 -3.82
CA PHE A 83 4.26 -10.28 -3.93
C PHE A 83 4.81 -11.49 -3.20
N ASP A 84 4.02 -12.04 -2.27
CA ASP A 84 4.37 -13.24 -1.54
C ASP A 84 3.68 -14.45 -2.20
N PRO A 85 4.42 -15.30 -2.94
CA PRO A 85 3.85 -16.46 -3.60
C PRO A 85 3.42 -17.58 -2.63
N SER A 86 3.86 -17.54 -1.37
CA SER A 86 3.46 -18.55 -0.36
C SER A 86 2.03 -18.36 0.13
N ILE A 87 1.57 -17.11 0.20
CA ILE A 87 0.20 -16.73 0.58
C ILE A 87 -0.62 -16.18 -0.60
N GLY A 88 0.02 -15.95 -1.75
CA GLY A 88 -0.62 -15.43 -2.96
C GLY A 88 -1.15 -14.00 -2.81
N LEU A 89 -0.55 -13.18 -1.95
CA LEU A 89 -0.97 -11.81 -1.70
C LEU A 89 0.13 -10.82 -2.06
N TYR A 90 -0.29 -9.65 -2.51
CA TYR A 90 0.59 -8.49 -2.55
C TYR A 90 0.76 -7.95 -1.14
N THR A 91 1.91 -7.37 -0.87
CA THR A 91 2.13 -6.59 0.36
C THR A 91 2.50 -5.17 0.00
N CYS A 92 1.88 -4.21 0.68
CA CYS A 92 2.38 -2.84 0.75
C CYS A 92 2.95 -2.63 2.14
N SER A 93 4.27 -2.60 2.24
CA SER A 93 4.99 -2.38 3.47
C SER A 93 5.35 -0.90 3.62
N MET A 94 5.22 -0.39 4.84
CA MET A 94 5.44 1.00 5.19
C MET A 94 6.44 1.05 6.34
N THR A 95 7.60 1.65 6.08
CA THR A 95 8.66 1.81 7.07
C THR A 95 8.85 3.28 7.39
N LEU A 96 8.84 3.62 8.68
CA LEU A 96 9.12 4.98 9.14
C LEU A 96 10.57 5.36 8.81
N GLN A 97 10.75 6.49 8.12
CA GLN A 97 12.05 7.03 7.80
C GLN A 97 12.55 7.96 8.92
N PRO A 98 13.87 8.18 9.03
CA PRO A 98 14.40 9.26 9.85
C PRO A 98 13.79 10.61 9.45
N MET A 99 13.34 11.39 10.43
CA MET A 99 12.73 12.70 10.22
C MET A 99 13.39 13.76 11.10
N SER A 100 13.23 15.03 10.73
CA SER A 100 13.60 16.14 11.60
C SER A 100 12.70 16.23 12.83
N ASP A 101 13.21 16.81 13.91
CA ASP A 101 12.45 17.05 15.14
C ASP A 101 11.20 17.89 14.89
N GLN A 102 11.27 18.85 13.96
CA GLN A 102 10.14 19.66 13.54
C GLN A 102 9.00 18.79 12.98
N ARG A 103 9.29 17.89 12.04
CA ARG A 103 8.28 16.99 11.45
C ARG A 103 7.73 16.02 12.48
N THR A 104 8.59 15.47 13.34
CA THR A 104 8.20 14.59 14.45
C THR A 104 7.21 15.30 15.39
N ARG A 105 7.48 16.57 15.72
CA ARG A 105 6.59 17.38 16.56
C ARG A 105 5.25 17.65 15.90
N VAL A 106 5.24 18.07 14.63
CA VAL A 106 4.00 18.31 13.87
C VAL A 106 3.14 17.06 13.84
N LEU A 107 3.70 15.90 13.47
CA LEU A 107 2.96 14.63 13.45
C LEU A 107 2.37 14.28 14.80
N SER A 108 3.17 14.43 15.87
CA SER A 108 2.74 14.13 17.24
C SER A 108 1.57 15.01 17.72
N MET A 109 1.44 16.23 17.19
CA MET A 109 0.38 17.18 17.54
C MET A 109 -0.82 17.14 16.58
N SER A 110 -0.64 16.65 15.36
CA SER A 110 -1.62 16.74 14.26
C SER A 110 -2.86 15.84 14.39
N MET A 111 -2.88 14.91 15.35
CA MET A 111 -3.90 13.85 15.49
C MET A 111 -4.27 13.17 14.15
N THR A 112 -3.33 13.09 13.22
CA THR A 112 -3.57 12.58 11.87
C THR A 112 -3.54 11.06 11.83
N ASN A 113 -4.31 10.48 10.91
CA ASN A 113 -4.16 9.08 10.52
C ASN A 113 -3.40 9.00 9.19
N LEU A 114 -2.68 7.89 9.01
CA LEU A 114 -2.15 7.52 7.71
C LEU A 114 -3.22 6.76 6.92
N LEU A 115 -3.59 7.29 5.76
CA LEU A 115 -4.48 6.69 4.77
C LEU A 115 -3.65 5.98 3.69
N VAL A 116 -3.99 4.73 3.41
CA VAL A 116 -3.36 3.88 2.39
C VAL A 116 -4.37 3.64 1.28
N LYS A 117 -4.07 4.11 0.08
CA LYS A 117 -4.85 3.87 -1.14
C LYS A 117 -4.11 2.87 -2.01
N ALA A 118 -4.70 1.70 -2.20
CA ALA A 118 -4.15 0.68 -3.07
C ALA A 118 -5.00 0.52 -4.33
N GLY A 119 -4.36 0.24 -5.46
CA GLY A 119 -5.04 0.03 -6.74
C GLY A 119 -4.11 -0.53 -7.80
N LEU A 120 -4.65 -0.82 -8.98
CA LEU A 120 -3.86 -1.29 -10.12
C LEU A 120 -2.94 -0.19 -10.65
N GLY A 121 -1.73 -0.56 -11.11
CA GLY A 121 -0.67 0.38 -11.47
C GLY A 121 -1.03 1.40 -12.57
N GLN A 122 -2.06 1.14 -13.38
CA GLN A 122 -2.58 2.08 -14.38
C GLN A 122 -3.68 3.01 -13.83
N GLU A 123 -4.42 2.62 -12.79
CA GLU A 123 -5.66 3.28 -12.40
C GLU A 123 -5.43 4.47 -11.45
N LEU A 124 -4.33 4.48 -10.67
CA LEU A 124 -4.00 5.63 -9.82
C LEU A 124 -3.35 6.83 -10.54
N LYS A 125 -3.02 6.70 -11.84
CA LYS A 125 -2.62 7.86 -12.65
C LYS A 125 -3.81 8.69 -13.13
N GLU A 126 -4.99 8.11 -13.24
CA GLU A 126 -6.17 8.75 -13.82
C GLU A 126 -6.99 9.57 -12.79
N ALA A 127 -6.81 9.33 -11.50
CA ALA A 127 -7.56 10.03 -10.44
C ALA A 127 -7.11 11.49 -10.15
N LYS A 128 -6.22 12.08 -10.97
CA LYS A 128 -5.81 13.50 -10.84
C LYS A 128 -6.43 14.44 -11.89
N SER A 129 -7.31 13.95 -12.77
CA SER A 129 -7.76 14.75 -13.94
C SER A 129 -9.22 15.24 -13.94
N ASP A 130 -9.98 15.20 -12.85
CA ASP A 130 -11.31 15.84 -12.85
C ASP A 130 -11.53 16.70 -11.60
N GLY A 131 -11.40 18.00 -11.81
CA GLY A 131 -11.62 19.06 -10.82
C GLY A 131 -11.34 20.45 -11.38
N SER A 132 -11.71 20.70 -12.63
CA SER A 132 -11.85 22.06 -13.17
C SER A 132 -13.29 22.25 -13.58
N THR A 133 -14.05 22.93 -12.73
CA THR A 133 -15.17 23.79 -13.14
C THR A 133 -15.24 24.94 -12.16
#